data_AF-A0A8T4CEY2-F1
#
_entry.id   AF-A0A8T4CEY2-F1
#
_cell.length_a   1.000
_cell.length_b   1.000
_cell.length_c   1.000
_cell.angle_alpha   90.00
_cell.angle_beta   90.00
_cell.angle_gamma   90.00
#
_symmetry.space_group_name_H-M   'P 1'
#
loop_
_entity.id
_entity.type
_entity.pdbx_description
1 polymer ?
#
loop_
_entity_poly.entity_id
_entity_poly.type
_entity_poly.pdbx_seq_one_letter_code
_entity_poly.pdbx_strand_id
1 'polypeptide(L)' 'MKCIRYSNHARKKMVERGISEKEISNAINRGSKRTQDDKIVATFMYFEVVYKVIDDEAYVITVFVRW' A
#
# COMPACT_ATOMS: atom_id res chain seq x y z
N MET A 1 -3.19 14.02 1.13
CA MET A 1 -2.29 12.94 1.59
C MET A 1 -0.94 13.52 1.97
N LYS A 2 -0.72 13.72 3.27
CA LYS A 2 0.50 14.34 3.80
C LYS A 2 1.69 13.38 3.89
N CYS A 3 1.47 12.13 4.30
CA CYS A 3 2.53 11.13 4.42
C CYS A 3 2.00 9.70 4.29
N ILE A 4 2.93 8.76 4.12
CA ILE A 4 2.66 7.31 4.11
C ILE A 4 3.34 6.71 5.34
N ARG A 5 2.56 6.01 6.16
CA ARG A 5 3.05 5.24 7.30
C ARG A 5 2.89 3.76 7.01
N TYR A 6 3.73 2.95 7.64
CA TYR A 6 3.77 1.51 7.38
C TYR A 6 3.66 0.74 8.69
N SER A 7 2.88 -0.34 8.69
CA SER A 7 2.98 -1.35 9.74
C SER A 7 4.35 -2.04 9.68
N ASN A 8 4.79 -2.62 10.79
CA ASN A 8 6.02 -3.43 10.81
C ASN A 8 5.93 -4.61 9.83
N HIS A 9 4.73 -5.18 9.69
CA HIS A 9 4.47 -6.25 8.73
C HIS A 9 4.64 -5.79 7.28
N ALA A 10 4.08 -4.62 6.93
CA ALA A 10 4.23 -4.03 5.60
C ALA A 10 5.70 -3.75 5.26
N ARG A 11 6.46 -3.14 6.20
CA ARG A 11 7.89 -2.89 5.99
C ARG A 11 8.66 -4.17 5.72
N LYS A 12 8.43 -5.23 6.50
CA LYS A 12 9.06 -6.53 6.29
C LYS A 12 8.73 -7.09 4.91
N LYS A 13 7.45 -7.06 4.51
CA LYS A 13 7.00 -7.52 3.20
C LYS A 13 7.58 -6.72 2.04
N MET A 14 7.70 -5.40 2.19
CA MET A 14 8.34 -4.54 1.19
C MET A 14 9.80 -4.95 0.96
N VAL A 15 10.57 -5.15 2.04
CA VAL A 15 11.96 -5.60 1.94
C VAL A 15 12.06 -7.00 1.32
N GLU A 16 11.25 -7.96 1.79
CA GLU A 16 11.22 -9.33 1.25
C GLU A 16 10.90 -9.37 -0.26
N ARG A 17 10.12 -8.41 -0.75
CA ARG A 17 9.63 -8.38 -2.14
C ARG A 17 10.31 -7.33 -3.02
N GLY A 18 11.29 -6.61 -2.49
CA GLY A 18 12.00 -5.56 -3.22
C GLY A 18 11.11 -4.37 -3.62
N ILE A 19 10.04 -4.10 -2.88
CA ILE A 19 9.09 -3.02 -3.19
C ILE A 19 9.54 -1.74 -2.49
N SER A 20 9.83 -0.71 -3.27
CA SER A 20 10.26 0.60 -2.77
C SER A 20 9.11 1.47 -2.26
N GLU A 21 9.41 2.44 -1.39
CA GLU A 21 8.41 3.43 -0.96
C GLU A 21 7.84 4.25 -2.14
N LYS A 22 8.64 4.47 -3.19
CA LYS A 22 8.21 5.13 -4.43
C LYS A 22 7.15 4.32 -5.15
N GLU A 23 7.31 2.99 -5.22
CA GLU A 23 6.30 2.10 -5.78
C GLU A 23 5.01 2.11 -4.95
N ILE A 24 5.10 2.13 -3.62
CA ILE A 24 3.92 2.27 -2.76
C ILE A 24 3.19 3.59 -3.00
N SER A 25 3.94 4.70 -3.06
CA SER A 25 3.37 6.01 -3.37
C SER A 25 2.70 6.02 -4.75
N ASN A 26 3.31 5.41 -5.76
CA ASN A 26 2.72 5.26 -7.08
C ASN A 26 1.44 4.41 -7.04
N ALA A 27 1.43 3.32 -6.28
CA ALA A 27 0.25 2.48 -6.12
C ALA A 27 -0.91 3.23 -5.47
N ILE A 28 -0.64 3.95 -4.38
CA ILE A 28 -1.66 4.74 -3.68
C ILE A 28 -2.18 5.88 -4.58
N ASN A 29 -1.32 6.56 -5.31
CA ASN A 29 -1.76 7.70 -6.14
C ASN A 29 -2.41 7.26 -7.47
N ARG A 30 -1.78 6.32 -8.18
CA ARG A 30 -2.12 5.98 -9.58
C ARG A 30 -2.74 4.59 -9.74
N GLY A 31 -2.65 3.73 -8.73
CA GLY A 31 -3.20 2.39 -8.78
C GLY A 31 -4.73 2.37 -8.82
N SER A 32 -5.28 1.30 -9.39
CA SER A 32 -6.71 1.02 -9.38
C SER A 32 -7.14 0.65 -7.95
N LYS A 33 -8.13 1.36 -7.42
CA LYS A 33 -8.54 1.25 -6.02
C LYS A 33 -9.87 0.53 -5.92
N ARG A 34 -9.98 -0.36 -4.95
CA ARG A 34 -11.24 -0.93 -4.47
C ARG A 34 -11.29 -0.85 -2.96
N THR A 35 -12.50 -0.72 -2.42
CA THR A 35 -12.72 -0.76 -0.97
C THR A 35 -13.02 -2.20 -0.54
N GLN A 36 -12.42 -2.65 0.55
CA GLN A 36 -12.65 -3.95 1.17
C GLN A 36 -12.60 -3.81 2.70
N ASP A 37 -13.71 -4.03 3.38
CA ASP A 37 -13.82 -4.01 4.86
C ASP A 37 -13.10 -2.80 5.49
N ASP A 38 -13.52 -1.60 5.09
CA ASP A 38 -12.99 -0.28 5.49
C ASP A 38 -11.51 -0.03 5.16
N LYS A 39 -10.92 -0.87 4.30
CA LYS A 39 -9.57 -0.69 3.75
C LYS A 39 -9.65 -0.38 2.28
N ILE A 40 -8.62 0.25 1.77
CA ILE A 40 -8.41 0.47 0.34
C ILE A 40 -7.36 -0.52 -0.12
N VAL A 41 -7.69 -1.27 -1.17
CA VAL A 41 -6.74 -2.09 -1.90
C VAL A 41 -6.40 -1.37 -3.20
N ALA A 42 -5.18 -0.85 -3.28
CA ALA A 42 -4.65 -0.26 -4.50
C ALA A 42 -3.82 -1.30 -5.27
N THR A 43 -4.28 -1.64 -6.46
CA THR A 43 -3.55 -2.50 -7.40
C THR A 43 -2.64 -1.64 -8.27
N PHE A 44 -1.37 -2.01 -8.38
CA PHE A 44 -0.42 -1.33 -9.25
C PHE A 44 0.63 -2.31 -9.78
N MET A 45 0.76 -2.38 -11.11
CA MET A 45 1.65 -3.32 -11.77
C MET A 45 1.43 -4.76 -11.28
N TYR A 46 2.46 -5.37 -10.68
CA TYR A 46 2.52 -6.76 -10.24
C TYR A 46 2.15 -6.93 -8.75
N PHE A 47 1.66 -5.89 -8.06
CA PHE A 47 1.35 -5.98 -6.63
C PHE A 47 0.10 -5.18 -6.22
N GLU A 48 -0.36 -5.42 -5.00
CA GLU A 48 -1.43 -4.71 -4.32
C GLU A 48 -0.93 -4.14 -2.99
N VAL A 49 -1.41 -2.94 -2.66
CA VAL A 49 -1.20 -2.27 -1.38
C VAL A 49 -2.52 -2.21 -0.64
N VAL A 50 -2.55 -2.76 0.57
CA VAL A 50 -3.70 -2.64 1.47
C VAL A 50 -3.39 -1.56 2.50
N TYR A 51 -4.21 -0.52 2.53
CA TYR A 51 -4.02 0.61 3.42
C TYR A 51 -5.35 1.18 3.91
N LYS A 52 -5.30 2.01 4.94
CA LYS A 52 -6.42 2.85 5.38
C LYS A 52 -5.99 4.31 5.39
N VAL A 53 -6.95 5.22 5.27
CA VAL A 53 -6.70 6.66 5.43
C VAL A 53 -7.08 7.04 6.86
N ILE A 54 -6.16 7.63 7.60
CA ILE A 54 -6.39 8.18 8.94
C ILE A 54 -5.84 9.60 8.95
N ASP A 55 -6.66 10.60 9.26
CA ASP A 55 -6.24 12.00 9.37
C ASP A 55 -5.43 12.53 8.16
N ASP A 56 -5.86 12.19 6.94
CA ASP A 56 -5.18 12.50 5.66
C ASP A 56 -3.77 11.84 5.48
N GLU A 57 -3.49 10.79 6.26
CA GLU A 57 -2.32 9.93 6.11
C GLU A 57 -2.72 8.54 5.62
N ALA A 58 -1.93 7.97 4.70
CA ALA A 58 -2.11 6.58 4.29
C ALA A 58 -1.33 5.65 5.22
N TYR A 59 -2.04 4.81 5.96
CA TYR A 59 -1.46 3.78 6.80
C TYR A 59 -1.48 2.43 6.07
N VAL A 60 -0.33 2.01 5.56
CA VAL A 60 -0.13 0.76 4.83
C VAL A 60 -0.07 -0.40 5.81
N ILE A 61 -1.04 -1.30 5.66
CA ILE A 61 -1.21 -2.48 6.52
C ILE A 61 -0.36 -3.63 5.99
N THR A 62 -0.38 -3.87 4.68
CA THR A 62 0.40 -4.94 4.03
C THR A 62 0.50 -4.72 2.52
N VAL A 63 1.39 -5.48 1.89
CA VAL A 63 1.58 -5.53 0.43
C VAL A 63 1.55 -6.98 -0.05
N PHE A 64 0.87 -7.22 -1.16
CA PHE A 64 0.74 -8.54 -1.79
C PHE A 64 1.26 -8.48 -3.20
N VAL A 65 2.03 -9.47 -3.61
CA VAL A 65 2.41 -9.58 -5.01
C VAL A 65 1.38 -10.47 -5.71
N ARG A 66 0.95 -10.08 -6.91
CA ARG A 66 -0.01 -10.84 -7.73
C ARG A 66 0.76 -11.89 -8.54
N TRP A 67 0.55 -13.16 -8.19
CA TRP A 67 1.09 -14.33 -8.89
C TRP A 67 -0.07 -15.31 -9.04
#